data_AF-A0A6G0V1G2-F1
#
_entry.id   AF-A0A6G0V1G2-F1
#
_cell.length_a   1.000
_cell.length_b   1.000
_cell.length_c   1.000
_cell.angle_alpha   90.00
_cell.angle_beta   90.00
_cell.angle_gamma   90.00
#
_symmetry.space_group_name_H-M   'P 1'
#
loop_
_entity.id
_entity.type
_entity.pdbx_description
1 polymer ?
#
loop_
_entity_poly.entity_id
_entity_poly.type
_entity_poly.pdbx_seq_one_letter_code
_entity_poly.pdbx_strand_id
1 'polypeptide(L)'
;MVASSLQTRQMLHTSARRFIWGSLAVSVVSTVAFYFGYVHPRHLKYEEFFKNYDPYTRMREICAANKGYMHTCPHELAKIAEEKGKPIAPLE
;
A
#
# COMPACT_ATOMS: atom_id res chain seq x y z
N MET A 1 -62.26 21.79 -3.11
CA MET A 1 -60.96 21.24 -3.58
C MET A 1 -60.20 20.70 -2.37
N VAL A 2 -60.37 19.42 -2.02
CA VAL A 2 -59.56 18.74 -0.99
C VAL A 2 -58.93 17.52 -1.66
N ALA A 3 -57.79 17.73 -2.31
CA ALA A 3 -57.06 16.69 -3.01
C ALA A 3 -55.55 16.91 -2.78
N SER A 4 -55.11 16.76 -1.54
CA SER A 4 -53.69 16.88 -1.18
C SER A 4 -53.27 16.13 0.10
N SER A 5 -54.17 15.40 0.76
CA SER A 5 -53.90 14.77 2.07
C SER A 5 -53.29 13.36 2.00
N LEU A 6 -53.45 12.63 0.89
CA LEU A 6 -52.85 11.29 0.72
C LEU A 6 -51.38 11.36 0.29
N GLN A 7 -51.03 12.32 -0.57
CA GLN A 7 -49.66 12.52 -1.04
C GLN A 7 -48.71 12.87 0.12
N THR A 8 -49.15 13.72 1.05
CA THR A 8 -48.34 14.20 2.19
C THR A 8 -48.03 13.10 3.22
N ARG A 9 -48.90 12.08 3.38
CA ARG A 9 -48.72 11.01 4.37
C ARG A 9 -47.58 10.04 4.07
N GLN A 10 -47.21 9.83 2.81
CA GLN A 10 -46.13 8.90 2.42
C GLN A 10 -44.84 9.59 1.93
N MET A 11 -44.76 10.92 2.00
CA MET A 11 -43.60 11.67 1.51
C MET A 11 -42.31 11.32 2.25
N LEU A 12 -42.37 11.11 3.56
CA LEU A 12 -41.20 10.76 4.37
C LEU A 12 -40.65 9.40 3.99
N HIS A 13 -41.50 8.39 3.87
CA HIS A 13 -41.07 7.01 3.55
C HIS A 13 -40.50 6.90 2.13
N THR A 14 -41.12 7.58 1.16
CA THR A 14 -40.65 7.62 -0.22
C THR A 14 -39.35 8.41 -0.38
N SER A 15 -39.21 9.55 0.31
CA SER A 15 -37.97 10.33 0.34
C SER A 15 -36.84 9.57 1.02
N ALA A 16 -37.10 8.96 2.19
CA ALA A 16 -36.12 8.17 2.92
C ALA A 16 -35.60 6.99 2.07
N ARG A 17 -36.49 6.27 1.37
CA ARG A 17 -36.10 5.18 0.48
C ARG A 17 -35.18 5.67 -0.64
N ARG A 18 -35.45 6.84 -1.23
CA ARG A 18 -34.59 7.44 -2.26
C ARG A 18 -33.22 7.80 -1.71
N PHE A 19 -33.15 8.37 -0.51
CA PHE A 19 -31.88 8.72 0.12
C PHE A 19 -31.05 7.48 0.50
N ILE A 20 -31.67 6.42 1.00
CA ILE A 20 -30.97 5.16 1.33
C ILE A 20 -30.36 4.54 0.07
N TRP A 21 -31.12 4.47 -1.03
CA TRP A 21 -30.59 3.97 -2.29
C TRP A 21 -29.54 4.90 -2.90
N GLY A 22 -29.73 6.21 -2.78
CA GLY A 22 -28.76 7.21 -3.24
C GLY A 22 -27.43 7.12 -2.48
N SER A 23 -27.47 7.03 -1.14
CA SER A 23 -26.25 6.92 -0.33
C SER A 23 -25.52 5.60 -0.55
N LEU A 24 -26.26 4.50 -0.72
CA LEU A 24 -25.69 3.20 -1.08
C LEU A 24 -25.00 3.25 -2.45
N ALA A 25 -25.63 3.88 -3.45
CA ALA A 25 -25.01 4.02 -4.76
C ALA A 25 -23.72 4.84 -4.69
N VAL A 26 -23.74 5.96 -3.96
CA VAL A 26 -22.56 6.82 -3.77
C VAL A 26 -21.44 6.09 -3.05
N SER A 27 -21.75 5.30 -2.01
CA SER A 27 -20.72 4.54 -1.27
C SER A 27 -20.09 3.43 -2.10
N VAL A 28 -20.88 2.75 -2.95
CA VAL A 28 -20.34 1.75 -3.88
C VAL A 28 -19.44 2.42 -4.93
N VAL A 29 -19.88 3.52 -5.52
CA VAL A 29 -19.10 4.26 -6.53
C VAL A 29 -17.78 4.78 -5.95
N SER A 30 -17.80 5.36 -4.75
CA SER A 30 -16.59 5.87 -4.11
C SER A 30 -15.59 4.74 -3.81
N THR A 31 -16.08 3.58 -3.37
CA THR A 31 -15.25 2.39 -3.11
C THR A 31 -14.59 1.88 -4.39
N VAL A 32 -15.36 1.75 -5.47
CA VAL A 32 -14.86 1.29 -6.78
C VAL A 32 -13.82 2.28 -7.32
N ALA A 33 -14.10 3.58 -7.25
CA ALA A 33 -13.17 4.62 -7.70
C ALA A 33 -11.85 4.57 -6.93
N PHE A 34 -11.89 4.39 -5.60
CA PHE A 34 -10.68 4.27 -4.79
C PHE A 34 -9.89 2.99 -5.10
N TYR A 35 -10.58 1.86 -5.31
CA TYR A 35 -9.94 0.61 -5.64
C TYR A 35 -9.14 0.70 -6.95
N PHE A 36 -9.77 1.17 -8.03
CA PHE A 36 -9.11 1.27 -9.34
C PHE A 36 -8.13 2.44 -9.43
N GLY A 37 -8.41 3.56 -8.78
CA GLY A 37 -7.56 4.76 -8.84
C GLY A 37 -6.31 4.65 -7.97
N TYR A 38 -6.35 3.91 -6.86
CA TYR A 38 -5.26 3.88 -5.89
C TYR A 38 -4.76 2.47 -5.57
N VAL A 39 -5.65 1.57 -5.16
CA VAL A 39 -5.25 0.25 -4.62
C VAL A 39 -4.67 -0.64 -5.71
N HIS A 40 -5.37 -0.78 -6.85
CA HIS A 40 -4.96 -1.62 -7.97
C HIS A 40 -3.61 -1.20 -8.58
N PRO A 41 -3.37 0.07 -8.95
CA PRO A 41 -2.07 0.47 -9.51
C PRO A 41 -0.92 0.33 -8.50
N ARG A 42 -1.19 0.50 -7.20
CA ARG A 42 -0.19 0.25 -6.15
C ARG A 42 0.20 -1.23 -6.12
N HIS A 43 -0.78 -2.14 -6.16
CA HIS A 43 -0.52 -3.58 -6.19
C HIS A 43 0.34 -3.98 -7.40
N LEU A 44 0.00 -3.50 -8.59
CA LEU A 44 0.76 -3.80 -9.81
C LEU A 44 2.21 -3.33 -9.70
N LYS A 45 2.46 -2.13 -9.15
CA LYS A 45 3.83 -1.63 -8.94
C LYS A 45 4.65 -2.51 -8.00
N TYR A 46 4.05 -3.00 -6.90
CA TYR A 46 4.75 -3.93 -6.02
C TYR A 46 4.99 -5.27 -6.70
N GLU A 47 4.02 -5.79 -7.44
CA GLU A 47 4.17 -7.04 -8.18
C GLU A 47 5.29 -6.94 -9.23
N GLU A 48 5.34 -5.85 -9.99
CA GLU A 48 6.43 -5.55 -10.94
C GLU A 48 7.79 -5.44 -10.26
N PHE A 49 7.85 -4.75 -9.11
CA PHE A 49 9.07 -4.65 -8.33
C PHE A 49 9.57 -6.03 -7.90
N PHE A 50 8.71 -6.85 -7.31
CA PHE A 50 9.09 -8.16 -6.76
C PHE A 50 9.34 -9.24 -7.82
N LYS A 51 8.81 -9.11 -9.04
CA LYS A 51 9.05 -10.09 -10.13
C LYS A 51 10.54 -10.29 -10.42
N ASN A 52 11.33 -9.22 -10.36
CA ASN A 52 12.76 -9.25 -10.68
C ASN A 52 13.62 -8.81 -9.48
N TYR A 53 13.05 -8.73 -8.28
CA TYR A 53 13.79 -8.26 -7.11
C TYR A 53 14.70 -9.36 -6.56
N ASP A 54 16.01 -9.23 -6.79
CA ASP A 54 17.01 -10.02 -6.07
C ASP A 54 17.51 -9.23 -4.84
N PRO A 55 17.18 -9.70 -3.61
CA PRO A 55 17.61 -9.03 -2.39
C PRO A 55 19.14 -9.04 -2.24
N TYR A 56 19.85 -10.06 -2.72
CA TYR A 56 21.30 -10.17 -2.52
C TYR A 56 22.05 -9.19 -3.40
N THR A 57 21.65 -9.03 -4.66
CA THR A 57 22.24 -8.03 -5.56
C THR A 57 21.96 -6.61 -5.05
N ARG A 58 20.74 -6.32 -4.59
CA ARG A 58 20.41 -4.99 -4.03
C ARG A 58 21.17 -4.69 -2.74
N MET A 59 21.39 -5.68 -1.89
CA MET A 59 22.23 -5.54 -0.70
C MET A 59 23.68 -5.19 -1.05
N ARG A 60 24.25 -5.85 -2.08
CA ARG A 60 25.60 -5.54 -2.58
C ARG A 60 25.68 -4.11 -3.11
N GLU A 61 24.70 -3.68 -3.91
CA GLU A 61 24.63 -2.32 -4.42
C GLU A 61 24.54 -1.28 -3.29
N ILE A 62 23.72 -1.52 -2.27
CA ILE A 62 23.58 -0.62 -1.10
C ILE A 62 24.92 -0.50 -0.37
N CYS A 63 25.58 -1.62 -0.12
CA CYS A 63 26.88 -1.65 0.55
C CYS A 63 28.02 -1.04 -0.29
N ALA A 64 27.92 -1.08 -1.62
CA ALA A 64 28.87 -0.46 -2.53
C ALA A 64 28.66 1.06 -2.67
N ALA A 65 27.39 1.51 -2.74
CA ALA A 65 27.04 2.91 -3.00
C ALA A 65 27.12 3.80 -1.76
N ASN A 66 26.80 3.28 -0.56
CA ASN A 66 26.87 4.04 0.68
C ASN A 66 27.26 3.13 1.85
N LYS A 67 28.55 3.06 2.15
CA LYS A 67 29.13 2.28 3.25
C LYS A 67 28.53 2.59 4.64
N GLY A 68 27.86 3.73 4.80
CA GLY A 68 27.19 4.14 6.04
C GLY A 68 25.69 3.82 6.13
N TYR A 69 25.06 3.27 5.08
CA TYR A 69 23.62 2.98 5.10
C TYR A 69 23.30 1.72 5.92
N MET A 70 24.21 0.74 5.96
CA MET A 70 24.07 -0.46 6.78
C MET A 70 25.34 -0.71 7.60
N HIS A 71 25.19 -0.74 8.92
CA HIS A 71 26.26 -1.09 9.87
C HIS A 71 26.76 -2.54 9.71
N THR A 72 26.03 -3.37 8.97
CA THR A 72 26.33 -4.79 8.73
C THR A 72 26.83 -5.06 7.31
N CYS A 73 27.26 -4.05 6.55
CA CYS A 73 27.88 -4.31 5.26
C CYS A 73 29.16 -5.15 5.44
N PRO A 74 29.48 -6.10 4.54
CA PRO A 74 30.55 -7.07 4.74
C PRO A 74 31.92 -6.45 5.02
N HIS A 75 32.20 -5.27 4.45
CA HIS A 75 33.43 -4.51 4.74
C HIS A 75 33.48 -3.93 6.16
N GLU A 76 32.34 -3.46 6.70
CA GLU A 76 32.24 -2.97 8.08
C GLU A 76 32.16 -4.14 9.08
N LEU A 77 31.47 -5.23 8.72
CA LEU A 77 31.47 -6.48 9.49
C LEU A 77 32.88 -7.08 9.58
N ALA A 78 33.65 -7.05 8.50
CA ALA A 78 35.02 -7.54 8.48
C ALA A 78 35.91 -6.71 9.41
N LYS A 79 35.79 -5.38 9.35
CA LYS A 79 36.50 -4.48 10.26
C LYS A 79 36.11 -4.69 11.74
N ILE A 80 34.81 -4.85 12.03
CA ILE A 80 34.31 -5.17 13.38
C ILE A 80 34.76 -6.58 13.84
N ALA A 81 34.88 -7.54 12.92
CA ALA A 81 35.35 -8.89 13.23
C ALA A 81 36.86 -8.92 13.50
N GLU A 82 37.65 -8.13 12.75
CA GLU A 82 39.07 -7.90 13.01
C GLU A 82 39.29 -7.22 14.37
N GLU A 83 38.51 -6.16 14.69
CA GLU A 83 38.53 -5.49 16.01
C GLU A 83 38.15 -6.44 17.16
N LYS A 84 37.37 -7.49 16.88
CA LYS A 84 36.95 -8.51 17.86
C LYS A 84 37.77 -9.81 17.81
N GLY A 85 38.84 -9.86 17.00
CA GLY A 85 39.75 -11.01 16.92
C GLY A 85 39.11 -12.31 16.43
N LYS A 86 38.02 -12.26 15.64
CA LYS A 86 37.34 -13.45 15.13
C LYS A 86 37.74 -13.72 13.68
N PRO A 87 38.16 -14.96 13.33
CA PRO A 87 38.51 -15.29 11.95
C PRO A 87 37.25 -15.26 11.07
N ILE A 88 37.32 -14.51 9.98
CA ILE A 88 36.26 -14.38 8.97
C ILE A 88 36.63 -15.23 7.75
N ALA A 89 35.64 -15.91 7.17
CA ALA A 89 35.81 -16.58 5.88
C ALA A 89 36.04 -15.54 4.77
N PRO A 90 36.83 -15.86 3.74
CA PRO A 90 37.09 -14.93 2.64
C PRO A 90 35.78 -14.53 1.97
N LEU A 91 35.58 -13.21 1.83
CA LEU A 91 34.48 -12.61 1.10
C LEU A 91 34.88 -12.59 -0.38
N GLU A 92 34.31 -13.49 -1.18
CA GLU A 92 34.34 -13.40 -2.65
C GLU A 92 33.46 -12.26 -3.18
#